data_AF-A0A5K1HHL4-F1
#
_entry.id   AF-A0A5K1HHL4-F1
#
_cell.length_a   1.000
_cell.length_b   1.000
_cell.length_c   1.000
_cell.angle_alpha   90.00
_cell.angle_beta   90.00
_cell.angle_gamma   90.00
#
_symmetry.space_group_name_H-M   'P 1'
#
loop_
_entity.id
_entity.type
_entity.pdbx_description
1 polymer ?
#
loop_
_entity_poly.entity_id
_entity_poly.type
_entity_poly.pdbx_seq_one_letter_code
_entity_poly.pdbx_strand_id
1 'polypeptide(L)'
;MGAVLASDYALPEFRMLWRLLLVHGRWNYIRISEMILYFFYKNMLFTIPQFIFAFYCGFSGQTIFDDVYISLYNLVFTSLPLVVRAILEQDVYYVQPKHE
;
A
#
# COMPACT_ATOMS: atom_id res chain seq x y z
N MET A 1 -26.88 21.60 -5.85
CA MET A 1 -25.83 20.76 -6.46
C MET A 1 -24.41 21.23 -6.20
N GLY A 2 -24.12 22.53 -5.96
CA GLY A 2 -22.74 23.00 -5.76
C GLY A 2 -21.93 22.22 -4.72
N ALA A 3 -22.53 21.83 -3.59
CA ALA A 3 -21.86 21.00 -2.57
C ALA A 3 -21.47 19.59 -3.06
N VAL A 4 -22.24 18.99 -3.97
CA VAL A 4 -21.97 17.65 -4.52
C VAL A 4 -20.79 17.69 -5.50
N LEU A 5 -20.65 18.78 -6.24
CA LEU A 5 -19.55 18.98 -7.18
C LEU A 5 -18.24 19.37 -6.49
N ALA A 6 -18.33 19.90 -5.27
CA ALA A 6 -17.19 20.27 -4.43
C ALA A 6 -16.77 19.16 -3.44
N SER A 7 -17.46 18.02 -3.41
CA SER A 7 -17.20 16.91 -2.48
C SER A 7 -16.48 15.75 -3.14
N ASP A 8 -15.55 15.10 -2.43
CA ASP A 8 -14.84 13.89 -2.92
C ASP A 8 -15.77 12.69 -3.13
N TYR A 9 -16.86 12.62 -2.36
CA TYR A 9 -17.87 11.56 -2.45
C TYR A 9 -19.28 12.16 -2.51
N ALA A 10 -20.03 11.78 -3.55
CA ALA A 10 -21.43 12.13 -3.72
C ALA A 10 -22.32 10.95 -3.27
N LEU A 11 -23.04 11.13 -2.16
CA LEU A 11 -23.97 10.12 -1.64
C LEU A 11 -25.43 10.56 -1.89
N PRO A 12 -26.31 9.67 -2.38
CA PRO A 12 -27.72 10.01 -2.60
C PRO A 12 -28.54 10.03 -1.30
N GLU A 13 -28.20 9.20 -0.31
CA GLU A 13 -28.88 9.13 1.00
C GLU A 13 -27.86 9.10 2.14
N PHE A 14 -28.16 9.75 3.28
CA PHE A 14 -27.30 9.74 4.46
C PHE A 14 -27.05 8.33 5.01
N ARG A 15 -28.02 7.41 4.86
CA ARG A 15 -27.86 6.00 5.25
C ARG A 15 -26.71 5.32 4.51
N MET A 16 -26.27 5.76 3.34
CA MET A 16 -25.13 5.12 2.66
C MET A 16 -23.78 5.45 3.32
N LEU A 17 -23.73 6.50 4.16
CA LEU A 17 -22.52 6.93 4.85
C LEU A 17 -21.94 5.87 5.79
N TRP A 18 -22.79 5.06 6.46
CA TRP A 18 -22.31 4.01 7.35
C TRP A 18 -21.47 2.98 6.58
N ARG A 19 -21.89 2.61 5.37
CA ARG A 19 -21.19 1.62 4.55
C ARG A 19 -19.92 2.22 3.94
N LEU A 20 -19.94 3.51 3.60
CA LEU A 20 -18.74 4.19 3.11
C LEU A 20 -17.67 4.24 4.21
N LEU A 21 -18.01 4.69 5.42
CA LEU A 21 -17.05 4.86 6.51
C LEU A 21 -16.62 3.54 7.14
N LEU A 22 -17.57 2.69 7.53
CA LEU A 22 -17.26 1.51 8.35
C LEU A 22 -16.68 0.35 7.54
N VAL A 23 -17.13 0.18 6.29
CA VAL A 23 -16.64 -0.90 5.41
C VAL A 23 -15.47 -0.42 4.58
N HIS A 24 -15.71 0.54 3.68
CA HIS A 24 -14.68 0.99 2.74
C HIS A 24 -13.58 1.79 3.45
N GLY A 25 -13.93 2.62 4.43
CA GLY A 25 -12.95 3.38 5.22
C GLY A 25 -12.01 2.49 6.02
N ARG A 26 -12.53 1.45 6.70
CA ARG A 26 -11.70 0.48 7.45
C ARG A 26 -10.80 -0.32 6.54
N TRP A 27 -11.33 -0.86 5.43
CA TRP A 27 -10.51 -1.59 4.45
C TRP A 27 -9.40 -0.71 3.90
N ASN A 28 -9.72 0.52 3.48
CA ASN A 28 -8.73 1.44 2.96
C ASN A 28 -7.65 1.77 4.00
N TYR A 29 -8.04 2.00 5.26
CA TYR A 29 -7.11 2.28 6.34
C TYR A 29 -6.10 1.14 6.56
N ILE A 30 -6.58 -0.11 6.64
CA ILE A 30 -5.72 -1.29 6.85
C ILE A 30 -4.79 -1.48 5.64
N ARG A 31 -5.33 -1.47 4.42
CA ARG A 31 -4.56 -1.64 3.18
C ARG A 31 -3.44 -0.61 3.05
N ILE A 32 -3.74 0.68 3.31
CA ILE A 32 -2.73 1.75 3.24
C ILE A 32 -1.69 1.58 4.35
N SER A 33 -2.11 1.24 5.58
CA SER A 33 -1.19 1.06 6.70
C SER A 33 -0.19 -0.06 6.43
N GLU A 34 -0.68 -1.22 5.97
CA GLU A 34 0.16 -2.35 5.60
C GLU A 34 1.04 -2.03 4.40
N MET A 35 0.52 -1.30 3.41
CA MET A 35 1.28 -0.86 2.24
C MET A 35 2.49 0.00 2.64
N ILE A 36 2.30 0.96 3.55
CA ILE A 36 3.36 1.83 4.05
C ILE A 36 4.41 1.02 4.82
N LEU A 37 3.98 0.14 5.73
CA LEU A 37 4.90 -0.72 6.49
C LEU A 37 5.73 -1.62 5.59
N TYR A 38 5.09 -2.25 4.60
CA TYR A 38 5.78 -3.10 3.63
C TYR A 38 6.76 -2.29 2.76
N PHE A 39 6.40 -1.06 2.38
CA PHE A 39 7.28 -0.16 1.62
C PHE A 39 8.57 0.15 2.39
N PHE A 40 8.49 0.47 3.68
CA PHE A 40 9.69 0.67 4.50
C PHE A 40 10.48 -0.63 4.65
N TYR A 41 9.80 -1.73 4.96
CA TYR A 41 10.43 -3.04 5.15
C TYR A 41 11.27 -3.46 3.94
N LYS A 42 10.71 -3.42 2.73
CA LYS A 42 11.42 -3.83 1.51
C LYS A 42 12.65 -2.96 1.23
N ASN A 43 12.53 -1.65 1.41
CA ASN A 43 13.61 -0.71 1.10
C ASN A 43 14.76 -0.86 2.11
N MET A 44 14.45 -1.08 3.39
CA MET A 44 15.47 -1.37 4.40
C MET A 44 16.16 -2.70 4.12
N LEU A 45 15.41 -3.75 3.74
CA LEU A 45 15.98 -5.05 3.42
C LEU A 45 16.95 -4.97 2.22
N PHE A 46 16.67 -4.09 1.27
CA PHE A 46 17.56 -3.83 0.14
C PHE A 46 18.79 -2.98 0.52
N THR A 47 18.61 -1.97 1.38
CA THR A 47 19.65 -1.00 1.73
C THR A 47 20.64 -1.51 2.79
N ILE A 48 20.18 -2.32 3.77
CA ILE A 48 21.02 -2.81 4.87
C ILE A 48 22.23 -3.63 4.37
N PRO A 49 22.09 -4.61 3.45
CA PRO A 49 23.23 -5.34 2.91
C PRO A 49 24.23 -4.42 2.21
N GLN A 50 23.73 -3.45 1.43
CA GLN A 50 24.54 -2.45 0.74
C GLN A 50 25.33 -1.59 1.73
N PHE A 51 24.70 -1.20 2.84
CA PHE A 51 25.35 -0.47 3.93
C PHE A 51 26.43 -1.30 4.62
N ILE A 52 26.17 -2.58 4.89
CA ILE A 52 27.16 -3.49 5.47
C ILE A 52 28.35 -3.68 4.52
N PHE A 53 28.10 -3.87 3.22
CA PHE A 53 29.15 -3.99 2.20
C PHE A 53 30.02 -2.73 2.10
N ALA A 54 29.44 -1.54 2.29
CA ALA A 54 30.19 -0.30 2.31
C ALA A 54 31.34 -0.33 3.33
N PHE A 55 31.18 -0.98 4.49
CA PHE A 55 32.26 -1.16 5.46
C PHE A 55 33.36 -2.10 4.94
N TYR A 56 33.00 -3.15 4.21
CA TYR A 56 33.96 -4.10 3.65
C TYR A 56 34.78 -3.52 2.49
N CYS A 57 34.19 -2.63 1.68
CA CYS A 57 34.85 -2.01 0.53
C CYS A 57 35.45 -0.63 0.82
N GLY A 58 35.59 -0.26 2.11
CA GLY A 58 36.22 0.99 2.55
C GLY A 58 35.48 2.26 2.10
N PHE A 59 34.15 2.20 2.00
CA PHE A 59 33.29 3.29 1.50
C PHE A 59 33.60 3.75 0.07
N SER A 60 34.11 2.86 -0.78
CA SER A 60 34.43 3.15 -2.20
C SER A 60 33.21 3.47 -3.08
N GLY A 61 31.98 3.32 -2.58
CA GLY A 61 30.75 3.60 -3.32
C GLY A 61 30.30 2.50 -4.28
N GLN A 62 30.96 1.33 -4.26
CA GLN A 62 30.59 0.20 -5.10
C GLN A 62 29.25 -0.42 -4.69
N THR A 63 28.38 -0.69 -5.67
CA THR A 63 27.11 -1.39 -5.48
C THR A 63 27.29 -2.90 -5.49
N ILE A 64 26.58 -3.62 -4.61
CA ILE A 64 26.48 -5.08 -4.65
C ILE A 64 25.55 -5.51 -5.79
N PHE A 65 24.48 -4.74 -5.96
CA PHE A 65 23.41 -5.03 -6.90
C PHE A 65 23.59 -4.24 -8.20
N ASP A 66 23.26 -4.88 -9.31
CA ASP A 66 23.23 -4.25 -10.63
C ASP A 66 22.03 -3.30 -10.77
N ASP A 67 22.16 -2.27 -11.59
CA ASP A 67 21.12 -1.23 -11.78
C ASP A 67 19.82 -1.80 -12.34
N VAL A 68 19.91 -2.81 -13.21
CA VAL A 68 18.73 -3.49 -13.76
C VAL A 68 18.04 -4.29 -12.65
N TYR A 69 18.81 -4.91 -11.75
CA TYR A 69 18.26 -5.64 -10.60
C TYR A 69 17.55 -4.71 -9.62
N ILE A 70 18.15 -3.55 -9.30
CA ILE A 70 17.53 -2.51 -8.47
C ILE A 70 16.18 -2.08 -9.05
N SER A 71 16.14 -1.87 -10.37
CA SER A 71 14.95 -1.43 -11.09
C SER A 71 13.86 -2.50 -11.08
N LEU A 72 14.21 -3.76 -11.38
CA LEU A 72 13.27 -4.88 -11.37
C LEU A 72 12.74 -5.21 -9.97
N TYR A 73 13.58 -5.07 -8.93
CA TYR A 73 13.19 -5.26 -7.54
C TYR A 73 12.06 -4.30 -7.15
N ASN A 74 12.23 -3.02 -7.46
CA ASN A 74 11.24 -1.99 -7.12
C ASN A 74 9.99 -2.05 -7.99
N LEU A 75 10.16 -2.26 -9.30
CA LEU A 75 9.07 -2.18 -10.27
C LEU A 75 8.23 -3.45 -10.34
N VAL A 76 8.87 -4.62 -10.37
CA VAL A 76 8.16 -5.88 -10.65
C VAL A 76 7.98 -6.67 -9.36
N PHE A 77 9.08 -7.03 -8.71
CA PHE A 77 9.02 -8.04 -7.64
C PHE A 77 8.34 -7.56 -6.36
N THR A 78 8.45 -6.27 -6.04
CA THR A 78 7.90 -5.75 -4.79
C THR A 78 6.67 -4.85 -4.95
N SER A 79 6.39 -4.35 -6.17
CA SER A 79 5.18 -3.56 -6.42
C SER A 79 3.97 -4.45 -6.76
N LEU A 80 4.16 -5.52 -7.54
CA LEU A 80 3.06 -6.40 -7.94
C LEU A 80 2.38 -7.06 -6.73
N PRO A 81 3.10 -7.69 -5.78
CA PRO A 81 2.45 -8.28 -4.60
C PRO A 81 1.72 -7.23 -3.74
N LEU A 82 2.27 -6.01 -3.68
CA LEU A 82 1.67 -4.89 -2.95
C LEU A 82 0.34 -4.46 -3.58
N VAL A 83 0.31 -4.32 -4.90
CA VAL A 83 -0.91 -3.95 -5.65
C VAL A 83 -1.97 -5.04 -5.52
N VAL A 84 -1.58 -6.32 -5.66
CA VAL A 84 -2.49 -7.46 -5.50
C VAL A 84 -3.10 -7.47 -4.10
N ARG A 85 -2.29 -7.28 -3.05
CA ARG A 85 -2.78 -7.19 -1.67
C ARG A 85 -3.66 -5.96 -1.47
N ALA A 86 -3.27 -4.79 -1.96
CA ALA A 86 -4.04 -3.55 -1.79
C ALA A 86 -5.44 -3.60 -2.44
N ILE A 87 -5.62 -4.38 -3.50
CA ILE A 87 -6.91 -4.50 -4.18
C ILE A 87 -7.77 -5.60 -3.54
N LEU A 88 -7.17 -6.77 -3.25
CA LEU A 88 -7.92 -7.98 -2.91
C LEU A 88 -8.08 -8.21 -1.40
N GLU A 89 -7.25 -7.60 -0.55
CA GLU A 89 -7.28 -7.87 0.89
C GLU A 89 -8.56 -7.33 1.53
N GLN A 90 -9.21 -8.18 2.33
CA GLN A 90 -10.39 -7.85 3.12
C GLN A 90 -10.21 -8.47 4.50
N ASP A 91 -10.12 -7.63 5.53
CA ASP A 91 -9.93 -8.07 6.90
C ASP A 91 -11.19 -8.75 7.47
N VAL A 92 -12.36 -8.21 7.14
CA VAL A 92 -13.67 -8.68 7.64
C VAL A 92 -14.68 -8.72 6.50
N TYR A 93 -15.38 -9.84 6.38
CA TYR A 93 -16.54 -10.00 5.49
C TYR A 93 -17.79 -9.40 6.14
N TYR A 94 -18.23 -8.23 5.66
CA TYR A 94 -19.48 -7.63 6.12
C TYR A 94 -20.67 -8.32 5.45
N VAL A 95 -21.43 -9.11 6.21
CA VAL A 95 -22.72 -9.67 5.77
C VAL A 95 -23.78 -8.58 5.87
N GLN A 96 -24.40 -8.24 4.74
CA GLN A 96 -25.51 -7.28 4.74
C GLN A 96 -26.77 -7.94 5.32
N PRO A 97 -27.45 -7.31 6.30
CA PRO A 97 -28.79 -7.75 6.67
C PRO A 97 -29.70 -7.56 5.44
N LYS A 98 -30.48 -8.60 5.09
CA LYS A 98 -31.51 -8.48 4.06
C LYS A 98 -32.46 -7.36 4.47
N HIS A 99 -32.56 -6.33 3.63
CA HIS A 99 -33.64 -5.35 3.73
C HIS A 99 -34.93 -6.09 3.36
N GLU A 100 -35.75 -6.43 4.37
CA GLU A 100 -37.20 -6.53 4.23
C GLU A 100 -37.81 -5.13 4.20
#